data_AF-A0A5D0CLN3-F1
#
_entry.id   AF-A0A5D0CLN3-F1
#
_cell.length_a   1.000
_cell.length_b   1.000
_cell.length_c   1.000
_cell.angle_alpha   90.00
_cell.angle_beta   90.00
_cell.angle_gamma   90.00
#
_symmetry.space_group_name_H-M   'P 1'
#
loop_
_entity.id
_entity.type
_entity.pdbx_description
1 polymer ?
#
loop_
_entity_poly.entity_id
_entity_poly.type
_entity_poly.pdbx_seq_one_letter_code
_entity_poly.pdbx_strand_id
1 'polypeptide(L)' 'MNENEFIKEIRVLQQIADRAMAGEEVYCPKCGELLIINKLGSGKHPSVFCPNNDFKVMIDYKGNNVIENLGLDKK' A
#
# COMPACT_ATOMS: atom_id res chain seq x y z
N MET A 1 3.37 6.01 -19.19
CA MET A 1 2.45 5.96 -18.05
C MET A 1 1.81 7.32 -17.95
N ASN A 2 0.51 7.41 -18.25
CA ASN A 2 -0.21 8.68 -18.18
C ASN A 2 -0.59 8.98 -16.71
N GLU A 3 -0.79 10.25 -16.37
CA GLU A 3 -1.13 10.70 -15.01
C GLU A 3 -2.32 9.93 -14.39
N ASN A 4 -3.34 9.65 -15.20
CA ASN A 4 -4.49 8.84 -14.80
C ASN A 4 -4.16 7.36 -14.48
N GLU A 5 -3.15 6.78 -15.13
CA GLU A 5 -2.71 5.41 -14.82
C GLU A 5 -1.93 5.40 -13.50
N PHE A 6 -1.06 6.39 -13.31
CA PHE A 6 -0.30 6.55 -12.07
C PHE A 6 -1.22 6.73 -10.85
N ILE A 7 -2.24 7.58 -10.94
CA ILE A 7 -3.22 7.78 -9.86
C ILE A 7 -3.98 6.49 -9.56
N LYS A 8 -4.35 5.71 -10.59
CA LYS A 8 -5.01 4.40 -10.39
C LYS A 8 -4.10 3.43 -9.66
N GLU A 9 -2.83 3.33 -10.05
CA GLU A 9 -1.87 2.46 -9.38
C GLU A 9 -1.70 2.85 -7.90
N ILE A 10 -1.53 4.14 -7.60
CA ILE A 10 -1.41 4.63 -6.22
C ILE A 10 -2.67 4.28 -5.39
N ARG A 11 -3.87 4.43 -5.96
CA ARG A 11 -5.12 4.03 -5.28
C ARG A 11 -5.17 2.54 -4.97
N VAL A 12 -4.71 1.71 -5.89
CA VAL A 12 -4.66 0.25 -5.67
C VAL A 12 -3.69 -0.09 -4.54
N LEU A 13 -2.51 0.54 -4.51
CA LEU A 13 -1.54 0.36 -3.42
C LEU A 13 -2.11 0.80 -2.06
N GLN A 14 -2.85 1.91 -2.04
CA GLN A 14 -3.49 2.40 -0.83
C GLN A 14 -4.59 1.45 -0.33
N GLN A 15 -5.44 0.95 -1.23
CA GLN A 15 -6.45 -0.05 -0.87
C GLN A 15 -5.83 -1.36 -0.32
N ILE A 16 -4.74 -1.83 -0.92
CA ILE A 16 -4.01 -3.02 -0.43
C ILE A 16 -3.49 -2.77 0.99
N ALA A 17 -2.90 -1.60 1.23
CA ALA A 17 -2.40 -1.21 2.55
C ALA A 17 -3.52 -1.11 3.60
N ASP A 18 -4.64 -0.48 3.25
CA ASP A 18 -5.78 -0.29 4.16
C ASP A 18 -6.41 -1.63 4.55
N ARG A 19 -6.66 -2.51 3.58
CA ARG A 19 -7.20 -3.86 3.81
C ARG A 19 -6.28 -4.70 4.67
N ALA A 20 -4.98 -4.67 4.37
CA ALA A 20 -3.97 -5.35 5.18
C ALA A 20 -3.98 -4.81 6.63
N MET A 21 -4.00 -3.48 6.81
CA MET A 21 -4.06 -2.87 8.14
C MET A 21 -5.34 -3.20 8.90
N ALA A 22 -6.46 -3.36 8.20
CA ALA A 22 -7.72 -3.85 8.78
C ALA A 22 -7.65 -5.32 9.25
N GLY A 23 -6.57 -6.04 8.93
CA GLY A 23 -6.38 -7.44 9.26
C GLY A 23 -6.94 -8.40 8.22
N GLU A 24 -7.31 -7.92 7.03
CA GLU A 24 -7.70 -8.79 5.93
C GLU A 24 -6.50 -9.52 5.33
N GLU A 25 -6.76 -10.72 4.83
CA GLU A 25 -5.82 -11.44 3.97
C GLU A 25 -5.78 -10.77 2.60
N VAL A 26 -4.64 -10.15 2.28
CA VAL A 26 -4.43 -9.48 0.99
C VAL A 26 -3.34 -10.23 0.23
N TYR A 27 -3.60 -10.50 -1.05
CA TYR A 27 -2.68 -11.22 -1.92
C TYR A 27 -1.89 -10.27 -2.80
N CYS A 28 -0.67 -10.65 -3.13
CA CYS A 28 0.23 -9.89 -3.97
C CYS A 28 -0.35 -9.78 -5.39
N PRO A 29 -0.53 -8.56 -5.94
CA PRO A 29 -1.08 -8.40 -7.28
C PRO A 29 -0.14 -8.89 -8.40
N LYS A 30 1.13 -9.18 -8.08
CA LYS A 30 2.12 -9.65 -9.06
C LYS A 30 2.30 -11.16 -9.10
N CYS A 31 2.40 -11.81 -7.93
CA CYS A 31 2.69 -13.24 -7.83
C CYS A 31 1.56 -14.06 -7.22
N GLY A 32 0.52 -13.43 -6.67
CA GLY A 32 -0.62 -14.12 -6.05
C GLY A 32 -0.37 -14.64 -4.62
N GLU A 33 0.83 -14.49 -4.07
CA GLU A 33 1.16 -14.91 -2.70
C GLU A 33 0.51 -14.04 -1.62
N LEU A 34 0.26 -14.59 -0.43
CA LEU A 34 -0.27 -13.83 0.70
C LEU A 34 0.75 -12.77 1.16
N LEU A 35 0.29 -11.52 1.30
CA LEU A 35 1.13 -10.40 1.76
C LEU A 35 1.35 -10.47 3.27
N ILE A 36 2.59 -10.18 3.67
CA ILE A 36 3.01 -10.12 5.07
C ILE A 36 2.93 -8.68 5.57
N ILE A 37 2.42 -8.51 6.78
CA ILE A 37 2.19 -7.21 7.39
C ILE A 37 3.10 -7.05 8.60
N ASN A 38 4.00 -6.08 8.54
CA ASN A 38 4.70 -5.58 9.71
C ASN A 38 3.83 -4.53 10.39
N LYS A 39 3.32 -4.84 11.59
CA LYS A 39 2.53 -3.92 12.40
C LYS A 39 3.43 -3.00 13.24
N LEU A 40 2.86 -1.89 13.70
CA LEU A 40 3.51 -0.80 14.44
C LEU A 40 4.19 -1.24 15.77
N GLY A 41 3.88 -2.44 16.29
CA GLY A 41 4.48 -2.99 17.52
C GLY A 41 5.86 -3.63 17.36
N SER A 42 6.41 -3.69 16.15
CA SER A 42 7.62 -4.45 15.83
C SER A 42 8.93 -3.65 16.01
N GLY A 43 8.86 -2.37 16.41
CA GLY A 43 9.98 -1.44 16.38
C GLY A 43 10.44 -1.04 14.97
N LYS A 44 9.70 -1.48 13.93
CA LYS A 44 9.95 -1.20 12.51
C LYS A 44 8.79 -0.42 11.91
N HIS A 45 9.06 0.34 10.84
CA HIS A 45 8.04 1.08 10.12
C HIS A 45 6.97 0.12 9.56
N PRO A 46 5.68 0.41 9.73
CA PRO A 46 4.64 -0.49 9.26
C PRO A 46 4.72 -0.64 7.75
N SER A 47 4.60 -1.87 7.28
CA SER A 47 4.74 -2.16 5.86
C SER A 47 4.02 -3.44 5.49
N VAL A 48 3.52 -3.47 4.26
CA VAL A 48 2.95 -4.65 3.62
C VAL A 48 3.92 -5.08 2.54
N PHE A 49 4.35 -6.33 2.55
CA PHE A 49 5.32 -6.83 1.58
C PHE A 49 5.03 -8.27 1.18
N CYS A 50 5.39 -8.58 -0.06
CA CYS A 50 5.32 -9.93 -0.59
C CYS A 50 6.53 -10.75 -0.10
N PRO A 51 6.34 -12.02 0.32
CA PRO A 51 7.45 -12.90 0.70
C PRO A 51 8.46 -13.13 -0.44
N ASN A 52 8.02 -13.09 -1.70
CA ASN A 52 8.88 -13.21 -2.88
C ASN A 52 9.61 -11.91 -3.24
N ASN A 53 9.44 -10.84 -2.46
CA ASN A 53 10.07 -9.54 -2.66
C ASN A 53 9.65 -8.81 -3.96
N ASP A 54 8.60 -9.27 -4.64
CA ASP A 54 8.04 -8.66 -5.86
C ASP A 54 7.24 -7.37 -5.60
N PHE A 55 6.79 -7.20 -4.36
CA PHE A 55 5.88 -6.13 -3.94
C PHE A 55 6.20 -5.67 -2.52
N LYS A 56 6.26 -4.36 -2.29
CA LYS A 56 6.42 -3.76 -0.97
C LYS A 56 5.81 -2.38 -0.94
N VAL A 57 4.98 -2.13 0.06
CA VAL A 57 4.36 -0.84 0.36
C VAL A 57 4.69 -0.48 1.80
N MET A 58 5.24 0.71 2.00
CA MET A 58 5.44 1.28 3.32
C MET A 58 4.18 2.06 3.69
N ILE A 59 3.67 1.84 4.90
CA ILE A 59 2.46 2.49 5.38
C ILE A 59 2.90 3.66 6.24
N ASP A 60 2.67 4.89 5.75
CA ASP A 60 2.83 6.07 6.59
C ASP A 60 1.61 6.19 7.51
N TYR A 61 1.85 6.17 8.82
CA TYR A 61 0.79 6.22 9.83
C TYR A 61 0.29 7.65 10.06
N LYS A 62 0.96 8.66 9.51
CA LYS A 62 0.33 9.97 9.33
C LYS A 62 -0.76 9.74 8.29
N GLY A 63 -2.00 9.53 8.74
CA GLY A 63 -3.21 9.26 7.95
C GLY A 63 -3.60 10.31 6.90
N ASN A 64 -2.60 10.91 6.25
CA ASN A 64 -2.71 11.82 5.15
C ASN A 64 -2.72 10.98 3.89
N ASN A 65 -3.83 11.04 3.18
CA ASN A 65 -4.02 10.38 1.90
C ASN A 65 -2.86 10.77 0.97
N VAL A 66 -2.09 9.78 0.48
CA VAL A 66 -0.87 10.06 -0.31
C VAL A 66 -1.23 10.88 -1.56
N ILE A 67 -2.44 10.68 -2.08
CA ILE A 67 -3.01 11.41 -3.22
C ILE A 67 -3.26 12.89 -2.87
N GLU A 68 -3.75 13.19 -1.67
CA GLU A 68 -3.97 14.56 -1.19
C GLU A 68 -2.63 15.27 -0.96
N ASN A 69 -1.66 14.59 -0.36
CA ASN A 69 -0.31 15.14 -0.13
C ASN A 69 0.44 15.42 -1.43
N LEU A 70 0.24 14.59 -2.45
CA LEU A 70 0.84 14.79 -3.77
C LEU A 70 0.07 15.82 -4.62
N GLY A 71 -1.05 16.36 -4.13
CA GLY A 71 -1.87 17.32 -4.86
C GLY A 71 -2.53 16.75 -6.13
N LEU A 72 -2.60 15.42 -6.23
CA LEU A 72 -3.15 14.67 -7.38
C LEU A 72 -4.69 14.52 -7.29
N ASP A 73 -5.29 15.09 -6.26
CA ASP A 73 -6.74 15.23 -6.09
C ASP A 73 -7.36 16.27 -7.06
N LYS A 74 -6.54 17.09 -7.71
CA LYS A 74 -7.04 18.20 -8.52
C LYS A 74 -7.63 17.73 -9.86
N LYS A 75 -8.97 17.71 -9.85
CA LYS A 75 -9.91 17.70 -10.98
C LYS A 75 -9.55 18.68 -12.10
#